data_AF-A0A9P5AR19-F1
#
_entry.id   AF-A0A9P5AR19-F1
#
_cell.length_a   1.000
_cell.length_b   1.000
_cell.length_c   1.000
_cell.angle_alpha   90.00
_cell.angle_beta   90.00
_cell.angle_gamma   90.00
#
_symmetry.space_group_name_H-M   'P 1'
#
loop_
_entity.id
_entity.type
_entity.pdbx_description
1 polymer ?
#
loop_
_entity_poly.entity_id
_entity_poly.type
_entity_poly.pdbx_seq_one_letter_code
_entity_poly.pdbx_strand_id
1 'polypeptide(L)'
;MYLLDERHRGRFPVNRGDNYVFHAGAMGGHNIIIATLPAGQEYSTGSAAALASQVKKFFLNLWFRLLVGVAAGLPDLSRVPARDIRLGDVLIGLHVGESAGLVPYDLGKETEDGFQPLQLSRSLAITEPIVRAAIGSIKLEAPNNTEIFLPYYEKIRDCKHATGTFADPGQDNDILYLACDNRQEEVAEHPR
;
A
#
# COMPACT_ATOMS: atom_id res chain seq x y z
N MET A 1 -7.25 13.12 3.38
CA MET A 1 -8.27 13.61 2.41
C MET A 1 -7.73 14.59 1.38
N TYR A 2 -6.53 15.15 1.60
CA TYR A 2 -5.92 16.18 0.76
C TYR A 2 -5.59 15.74 -0.68
N LEU A 3 -5.59 14.43 -0.95
CA LEU A 3 -5.37 13.83 -2.27
C LEU A 3 -6.59 13.84 -3.19
N LEU A 4 -7.81 14.05 -2.67
CA LEU A 4 -9.00 14.12 -3.54
C LEU A 4 -9.03 15.45 -4.31
N ASP A 5 -9.44 15.39 -5.58
CA ASP A 5 -9.70 16.57 -6.41
C ASP A 5 -10.95 17.28 -5.92
N GLU A 6 -12.00 16.50 -5.65
CA GLU A 6 -13.25 16.99 -5.08
C GLU A 6 -13.68 16.11 -3.90
N ARG A 7 -14.20 16.74 -2.84
CA ARG A 7 -14.87 16.05 -1.74
C ARG A 7 -16.39 16.20 -1.89
N HIS A 8 -17.09 15.09 -2.05
CA HIS A 8 -18.55 15.09 -2.10
C HIS A 8 -19.11 15.39 -0.71
N ARG A 9 -20.09 16.32 -0.66
CA ARG A 9 -20.79 16.67 0.57
C ARG A 9 -21.87 15.64 0.89
N GLY A 10 -22.18 15.50 2.17
CA GLY A 10 -23.20 14.58 2.67
C GLY A 10 -22.61 13.39 3.43
N ARG A 11 -23.48 12.44 3.76
CA ARG A 11 -23.15 11.22 4.49
C ARG A 11 -23.95 10.07 3.89
N PHE A 12 -23.35 8.90 3.86
CA PHE A 12 -24.10 7.68 3.54
C PHE A 12 -25.03 7.33 4.70
N PRO A 13 -26.23 6.81 4.43
CA PRO A 13 -27.11 6.30 5.48
C PRO A 13 -26.42 5.16 6.22
N VAL A 14 -26.51 5.13 7.55
CA VAL A 14 -25.92 4.09 8.40
C VAL A 14 -27.03 3.51 9.27
N ASN A 15 -27.15 2.18 9.30
CA ASN A 15 -28.15 1.46 10.10
C ASN A 15 -27.51 0.85 11.36
N ARG A 16 -28.35 0.40 12.31
CA ARG A 16 -27.86 -0.36 13.46
C ARG A 16 -27.16 -1.64 12.96
N GLY A 17 -25.93 -1.87 13.46
CA GLY A 17 -25.09 -3.01 13.08
C GLY A 17 -24.04 -2.69 12.01
N ASP A 18 -24.08 -1.49 11.43
CA ASP A 18 -23.03 -1.00 10.54
C ASP A 18 -21.89 -0.38 11.36
N ASN A 19 -20.66 -0.83 11.11
CA ASN A 19 -19.50 -0.49 11.95
C ASN A 19 -18.57 0.56 11.35
N TYR A 20 -18.72 0.87 10.06
CA TYR A 20 -17.80 1.74 9.32
C TYR A 20 -18.49 2.96 8.74
N VAL A 21 -17.75 4.08 8.68
CA VAL A 21 -18.16 5.33 8.05
C VAL A 21 -17.38 5.51 6.76
N PHE A 22 -18.05 6.01 5.73
CA PHE A 22 -17.48 6.22 4.41
C PHE A 22 -17.41 7.71 4.07
N HIS A 23 -16.36 8.07 3.35
CA HIS A 23 -16.18 9.37 2.76
C HIS A 23 -16.19 9.26 1.24
N ALA A 24 -16.82 10.19 0.54
CA ALA A 24 -16.87 10.20 -0.91
C ALA A 24 -16.16 11.42 -1.51
N GLY A 25 -15.65 11.24 -2.72
CA GLY A 25 -15.08 12.29 -3.54
C GLY A 25 -14.77 11.82 -4.94
N ALA A 26 -13.99 12.62 -5.65
CA ALA A 26 -13.49 12.31 -6.98
C ALA A 26 -11.97 12.51 -7.06
N MET A 27 -11.32 11.71 -7.89
CA MET A 27 -9.90 11.85 -8.24
C MET A 27 -9.68 11.35 -9.67
N GLY A 28 -9.01 12.14 -10.51
CA GLY A 28 -8.68 11.74 -11.88
C GLY A 28 -9.89 11.35 -12.73
N GLY A 29 -11.05 11.98 -12.48
CA GLY A 29 -12.31 11.66 -13.16
C GLY A 29 -13.04 10.41 -12.64
N HIS A 30 -12.55 9.76 -11.57
CA HIS A 30 -13.18 8.60 -10.95
C HIS A 30 -13.86 8.98 -9.63
N ASN A 31 -15.06 8.42 -9.39
CA ASN A 31 -15.70 8.49 -8.08
C ASN A 31 -15.03 7.51 -7.11
N ILE A 32 -14.60 8.02 -5.96
CA ILE A 32 -13.88 7.25 -4.94
C ILE A 32 -14.64 7.30 -3.63
N ILE A 33 -14.67 6.16 -2.94
CA ILE A 33 -15.01 6.08 -1.53
C ILE A 33 -13.76 5.73 -0.71
N ILE A 34 -13.60 6.41 0.42
CA ILE A 34 -12.54 6.15 1.40
C ILE A 34 -13.21 5.65 2.66
N ALA A 35 -12.74 4.52 3.16
CA ALA A 35 -13.19 3.93 4.40
C ALA A 35 -12.00 3.73 5.33
N THR A 36 -12.18 4.03 6.60
CA THR A 36 -11.14 3.85 7.63
C THR A 36 -11.65 2.96 8.73
N LEU A 37 -10.75 2.27 9.41
CA LEU A 37 -11.11 1.53 10.60
C LEU A 37 -11.58 2.49 11.71
N PRO A 38 -12.54 2.07 12.55
CA PRO A 38 -12.92 2.73 13.78
C PRO A 38 -11.71 3.10 14.64
N ALA A 39 -11.79 4.26 15.29
CA ALA A 39 -10.74 4.69 16.21
C ALA A 39 -10.56 3.65 17.33
N GLY A 40 -9.31 3.29 17.61
CA GLY A 40 -8.96 2.29 18.63
C GLY A 40 -9.16 0.83 18.21
N GLN A 41 -9.64 0.55 17.00
CA GLN A 41 -9.69 -0.82 16.50
C GLN A 41 -8.31 -1.32 16.09
N GLU A 42 -8.00 -2.56 16.44
CA GLU A 42 -6.75 -3.21 16.05
C GLU A 42 -6.64 -3.34 14.52
N TYR A 43 -5.49 -2.92 14.01
CA TYR A 43 -5.11 -3.10 12.62
C TYR A 43 -4.76 -4.58 12.39
N SER A 44 -5.71 -5.32 11.84
CA SER A 44 -5.57 -6.75 11.55
C SER A 44 -6.18 -7.11 10.21
N THR A 45 -5.79 -8.26 9.66
CA THR A 45 -6.40 -8.85 8.46
C THR A 45 -7.91 -9.03 8.64
N GLY A 46 -8.36 -9.45 9.83
CA GLY A 46 -9.78 -9.60 10.15
C GLY A 46 -10.55 -8.27 10.12
N SER A 47 -10.01 -7.22 10.74
CA SER A 47 -10.61 -5.87 10.71
C SER A 47 -10.71 -5.34 9.28
N ALA A 48 -9.65 -5.48 8.48
CA ALA A 48 -9.64 -5.07 7.07
C ALA A 48 -10.66 -5.86 6.23
N ALA A 49 -10.77 -7.19 6.45
CA ALA A 49 -11.73 -8.04 5.75
C ALA A 49 -13.19 -7.68 6.10
N ALA A 50 -13.46 -7.37 7.38
CA ALA A 50 -14.77 -6.92 7.82
C ALA A 50 -15.16 -5.58 7.19
N LEU A 51 -14.23 -4.62 7.14
CA LEU A 51 -14.42 -3.34 6.46
C LEU A 51 -14.70 -3.55 4.96
N ALA A 52 -13.87 -4.34 4.27
CA ALA A 52 -14.03 -4.62 2.85
C ALA A 52 -15.36 -5.34 2.53
N SER A 53 -15.85 -6.17 3.45
CA SER A 53 -17.14 -6.86 3.34
C SER A 53 -18.31 -5.88 3.47
N GLN A 54 -18.24 -4.95 4.42
CA GLN A 54 -19.27 -3.92 4.56
C GLN A 54 -19.26 -2.96 3.36
N VAL A 55 -18.09 -2.56 2.86
CA VAL A 55 -17.96 -1.77 1.62
C VAL A 55 -18.65 -2.47 0.45
N LYS A 56 -18.40 -3.79 0.27
CA LYS A 56 -19.04 -4.58 -0.80
C LYS A 56 -20.57 -4.63 -0.68
N LYS A 57 -21.10 -4.66 0.55
CA LYS A 57 -22.55 -4.64 0.83
C LYS A 57 -23.18 -3.28 0.52
N PHE A 58 -22.49 -2.20 0.84
CA PHE A 58 -23.00 -0.83 0.69
C PHE A 58 -22.94 -0.31 -0.74
N PHE A 59 -21.91 -0.69 -1.49
CA PHE A 59 -21.61 -0.13 -2.79
C PHE A 59 -21.53 -1.22 -3.85
N LEU A 60 -22.69 -1.52 -4.43
CA LEU A 60 -22.85 -2.59 -5.43
C LEU A 60 -22.16 -2.27 -6.77
N ASN A 61 -21.98 -0.98 -7.08
CA ASN A 61 -21.39 -0.50 -8.33
C ASN A 61 -19.90 -0.15 -8.17
N LEU A 62 -19.17 -0.85 -7.29
CA LEU A 62 -17.72 -0.70 -7.17
C LEU A 62 -17.00 -1.49 -8.26
N TRP A 63 -16.12 -0.81 -8.98
CA TRP A 63 -15.33 -1.44 -10.03
C TRP A 63 -14.12 -2.21 -9.47
N PHE A 64 -13.34 -1.60 -8.60
CA PHE A 64 -12.22 -2.24 -7.91
C PHE A 64 -12.01 -1.59 -6.54
N ARG A 65 -11.16 -2.22 -5.71
CA ARG A 65 -10.86 -1.77 -4.35
C ARG A 65 -9.34 -1.81 -4.15
N LEU A 66 -8.81 -0.78 -3.50
CA LEU A 66 -7.40 -0.70 -3.12
C LEU A 66 -7.29 -0.73 -1.59
N LEU A 67 -6.41 -1.57 -1.08
CA LEU A 67 -6.01 -1.56 0.33
C LEU A 67 -4.66 -0.84 0.40
N VAL A 68 -4.60 0.24 1.17
CA VAL A 68 -3.40 1.06 1.34
C VAL A 68 -3.00 1.03 2.80
N GLY A 69 -1.72 0.80 3.06
CA GLY A 69 -1.16 0.76 4.40
C GLY A 69 0.35 1.03 4.35
N VAL A 70 0.93 1.25 5.53
CA VAL A 70 2.37 1.37 5.70
C VAL A 70 2.91 0.00 6.10
N ALA A 71 4.05 -0.38 5.53
CA ALA A 71 4.74 -1.63 5.83
C ALA A 71 6.23 -1.36 6.02
N ALA A 72 6.89 -2.22 6.79
CA ALA A 72 8.35 -2.24 6.85
C ALA A 72 8.89 -2.97 5.60
N GLY A 73 9.94 -2.41 5.01
CA GLY A 73 10.68 -3.05 3.92
C GLY A 73 11.79 -3.93 4.46
N LEU A 74 12.03 -5.07 3.81
CA LEU A 74 13.20 -5.91 4.05
C LEU A 74 14.07 -5.95 2.78
N PRO A 75 15.03 -5.03 2.61
CA PRO A 75 15.92 -5.05 1.47
C PRO A 75 16.80 -6.31 1.49
N ASP A 76 17.24 -6.73 0.31
CA ASP A 76 18.17 -7.83 0.09
C ASP A 76 18.98 -7.50 -1.15
N LEU A 77 20.14 -6.89 -0.94
CA LEU A 77 21.05 -6.49 -2.01
C LEU A 77 21.93 -7.65 -2.50
N SER A 78 21.88 -8.82 -1.82
CA SER A 78 22.71 -9.98 -2.14
C SER A 78 22.13 -10.85 -3.26
N ARG A 79 20.82 -10.79 -3.48
CA ARG A 79 20.13 -11.56 -4.53
C ARG A 79 20.21 -10.91 -5.91
N VAL A 80 19.95 -11.69 -6.97
CA VAL A 80 19.89 -11.21 -8.36
C VAL A 80 18.50 -11.49 -8.97
N PRO A 81 17.73 -10.46 -9.37
CA PRO A 81 18.00 -9.03 -9.21
C PRO A 81 17.86 -8.57 -7.75
N ALA A 82 18.64 -7.55 -7.36
CA ALA A 82 18.64 -6.99 -6.01
C ALA A 82 17.23 -6.56 -5.55
N ARG A 83 16.89 -6.82 -4.28
CA ARG A 83 15.74 -6.22 -3.60
C ARG A 83 16.18 -4.94 -2.92
N ASP A 84 16.27 -3.86 -3.67
CA ASP A 84 16.46 -2.56 -3.07
C ASP A 84 15.07 -2.00 -2.69
N ILE A 85 14.73 -2.04 -1.41
CA ILE A 85 13.49 -1.45 -0.85
C ILE A 85 13.93 -0.42 0.17
N ARG A 86 13.52 0.83 -0.04
CA ARG A 86 13.92 1.97 0.76
C ARG A 86 12.72 2.74 1.34
N LEU A 87 12.97 3.73 2.19
CA LEU A 87 11.91 4.50 2.80
C LEU A 87 11.20 5.36 1.75
N GLY A 88 9.87 5.32 1.75
CA GLY A 88 9.06 6.05 0.77
C GLY A 88 8.76 5.26 -0.50
N ASP A 89 9.37 4.09 -0.70
CA ASP A 89 8.97 3.19 -1.77
C ASP A 89 7.51 2.74 -1.62
N VAL A 90 6.79 2.76 -2.74
CA VAL A 90 5.41 2.27 -2.82
C VAL A 90 5.42 0.87 -3.42
N LEU A 91 5.17 -0.13 -2.58
CA LEU A 91 5.08 -1.52 -3.00
C LEU A 91 3.67 -1.84 -3.52
N ILE A 92 3.60 -2.52 -4.66
CA ILE A 92 2.35 -2.97 -5.27
C ILE A 92 2.34 -4.51 -5.32
N GLY A 93 1.42 -5.13 -4.59
CA GLY A 93 1.22 -6.58 -4.63
C GLY A 93 0.61 -7.02 -5.95
N LEU A 94 1.42 -7.55 -6.86
CA LEU A 94 1.01 -8.05 -8.17
C LEU A 94 1.32 -9.55 -8.26
N HIS A 95 0.35 -10.34 -8.74
CA HIS A 95 0.60 -11.75 -9.04
C HIS A 95 1.55 -11.89 -10.24
N VAL A 96 2.49 -12.82 -10.15
CA VAL A 96 3.44 -13.13 -11.23
C VAL A 96 3.35 -14.63 -11.52
N GLY A 97 2.83 -14.98 -12.70
CA GLY A 97 2.53 -16.37 -13.04
C GLY A 97 1.50 -16.97 -12.07
N GLU A 98 1.86 -18.09 -11.44
CA GLU A 98 1.05 -18.74 -10.40
C GLU A 98 1.31 -18.20 -8.99
N SER A 99 2.29 -17.32 -8.81
CA SER A 99 2.64 -16.74 -7.51
C SER A 99 1.67 -15.63 -7.11
N ALA A 100 1.14 -15.73 -5.89
CA ALA A 100 0.30 -14.69 -5.32
C ALA A 100 1.12 -13.42 -5.06
N GLY A 101 0.57 -12.26 -5.40
CA GLY A 101 1.24 -10.98 -5.17
C GLY A 101 1.35 -10.58 -3.69
N LEU A 102 0.63 -11.29 -2.81
CA LEU A 102 0.67 -11.16 -1.37
C LEU A 102 0.63 -12.58 -0.79
N VAL A 103 1.35 -12.82 0.28
CA VAL A 103 1.34 -14.12 0.97
C VAL A 103 1.16 -13.85 2.46
N PRO A 104 0.09 -14.34 3.09
CA PRO A 104 -0.08 -14.26 4.53
C PRO A 104 1.00 -15.10 5.21
N TYR A 105 1.87 -14.46 6.00
CA TYR A 105 3.02 -15.13 6.61
C TYR A 105 2.60 -16.19 7.64
N ASP A 106 1.47 -15.96 8.32
CA ASP A 106 0.83 -16.88 9.26
C ASP A 106 0.30 -18.17 8.61
N LEU A 107 0.16 -18.17 7.28
CA LEU A 107 -0.25 -19.33 6.49
C LEU A 107 0.92 -20.02 5.80
N GLY A 108 2.15 -19.82 6.28
CA GLY A 108 3.32 -20.57 5.86
C GLY A 108 4.13 -21.12 7.03
N LYS A 109 5.16 -21.87 6.67
CA LYS A 109 6.07 -22.50 7.61
C LYS A 109 7.50 -22.28 7.13
N GLU A 110 8.36 -21.84 8.02
CA GLU A 110 9.80 -21.81 7.76
C GLU A 110 10.32 -23.25 7.71
N THR A 111 10.97 -23.61 6.60
CA THR A 111 11.61 -24.92 6.38
C THR A 111 13.11 -24.73 6.17
N GLU A 112 13.87 -25.81 6.11
CA GLU A 112 15.31 -25.75 5.78
C GLU A 112 15.55 -25.14 4.39
N ASP A 113 14.57 -25.25 3.48
CA ASP A 113 14.58 -24.65 2.15
C ASP A 113 13.99 -23.22 2.12
N GLY A 114 13.72 -22.62 3.29
CA GLY A 114 13.11 -21.30 3.46
C GLY A 114 11.60 -21.33 3.72
N PHE A 115 10.95 -20.16 3.65
CA PHE A 115 9.51 -20.02 3.88
C PHE A 115 8.66 -20.73 2.83
N GLN A 116 7.88 -21.73 3.26
CA GLN A 116 6.94 -22.47 2.42
C GLN A 116 5.49 -22.13 2.80
N PRO A 117 4.68 -21.56 1.89
CA PRO A 117 3.25 -21.36 2.11
C PRO A 117 2.54 -22.71 2.30
N LEU A 118 1.89 -22.92 3.44
CA LEU A 118 1.23 -24.18 3.82
C LEU A 118 -0.06 -24.43 3.01
N GLN A 119 -0.73 -23.35 2.64
CA GLN A 119 -1.73 -23.38 1.59
C GLN A 119 -1.15 -22.66 0.38
N LEU A 120 -0.94 -23.39 -0.71
CA LEU A 120 -0.98 -22.81 -2.05
C LEU A 120 -2.43 -22.35 -2.25
N SER A 121 -2.83 -21.27 -1.58
CA SER A 121 -4.14 -20.67 -1.73
C SER A 121 -4.18 -20.20 -3.17
N ARG A 122 -4.80 -21.02 -4.01
CA ARG A 122 -5.00 -20.81 -5.43
C ARG A 122 -5.54 -19.40 -5.60
N SER A 123 -4.62 -18.49 -5.94
CA SER A 123 -4.84 -17.05 -6.08
C SER A 123 -5.60 -16.38 -4.92
N LEU A 124 -4.89 -15.64 -4.06
CA LEU A 124 -5.50 -14.39 -3.57
C LEU A 124 -6.00 -13.63 -4.80
N ALA A 125 -7.21 -13.09 -4.72
CA ALA A 125 -8.00 -12.59 -5.85
C ALA A 125 -7.12 -12.01 -6.98
N ILE A 126 -7.25 -12.58 -8.19
CA ILE A 126 -6.56 -12.07 -9.38
C ILE A 126 -6.90 -10.59 -9.49
N THR A 127 -5.87 -9.74 -9.51
CA THR A 127 -6.01 -8.31 -9.72
C THR A 127 -6.81 -8.07 -10.99
N GLU A 128 -7.87 -7.28 -10.92
CA GLU A 128 -8.75 -6.98 -12.06
C GLU A 128 -7.93 -6.58 -13.30
N PRO A 129 -8.28 -7.05 -14.52
CA PRO A 129 -7.48 -6.82 -15.72
C PRO A 129 -7.19 -5.34 -15.98
N ILE A 130 -8.15 -4.45 -15.69
CA ILE A 130 -7.95 -3.00 -15.82
C ILE A 130 -6.86 -2.46 -14.90
N VAL A 131 -6.81 -2.95 -13.65
CA VAL A 131 -5.80 -2.53 -12.67
C VAL A 131 -4.43 -3.05 -13.09
N ARG A 132 -4.36 -4.28 -13.63
CA ARG A 132 -3.11 -4.81 -14.20
C ARG A 132 -2.62 -4.00 -15.40
N ALA A 133 -3.54 -3.62 -16.29
CA ALA A 133 -3.22 -2.79 -17.44
C ALA A 133 -2.72 -1.40 -17.00
N ALA A 134 -3.35 -0.80 -15.99
CA ALA A 134 -2.89 0.46 -15.39
C ALA A 134 -1.47 0.33 -14.79
N ILE A 135 -1.20 -0.74 -14.05
CA ILE A 135 0.16 -1.04 -13.54
C ILE A 135 1.17 -1.16 -14.69
N GLY A 136 0.78 -1.84 -15.78
CA GLY A 136 1.61 -1.94 -16.98
C GLY A 136 1.93 -0.58 -17.59
N SER A 137 0.94 0.30 -17.69
CA SER A 137 1.11 1.67 -18.20
C SER A 137 2.04 2.49 -17.30
N ILE A 138 1.83 2.47 -15.99
CA ILE A 138 2.68 3.19 -15.00
C ILE A 138 4.14 2.73 -15.07
N LYS A 139 4.37 1.44 -15.32
CA LYS A 139 5.71 0.88 -15.49
C LYS A 139 6.41 1.37 -16.76
N LEU A 140 5.66 1.65 -17.83
CA LEU A 140 6.23 2.19 -19.08
C LEU A 140 6.67 3.65 -18.93
N GLU A 141 6.03 4.40 -18.03
CA GLU A 141 6.33 5.81 -17.77
C GLU A 141 7.41 6.00 -16.69
N ALA A 142 7.79 4.94 -15.98
CA ALA A 142 8.87 4.99 -14.99
C ALA A 142 10.24 5.27 -15.64
N PRO A 143 11.11 6.09 -15.02
CA PRO A 143 10.96 6.69 -13.69
C PRO A 143 10.27 8.07 -13.66
N ASN A 144 9.76 8.59 -14.79
CA ASN A 144 9.26 9.96 -14.93
C ASN A 144 7.91 10.27 -14.22
N ASN A 145 7.48 9.40 -13.32
CA ASN A 145 6.22 9.57 -12.57
C ASN A 145 6.31 10.70 -11.51
N THR A 146 7.51 11.20 -11.22
CA THR A 146 7.74 12.26 -10.23
C THR A 146 6.93 13.52 -10.54
N GLU A 147 6.85 13.93 -11.81
CA GLU A 147 6.10 15.13 -12.22
C GLU A 147 4.60 15.02 -11.90
N ILE A 148 4.05 13.80 -11.91
CA ILE A 148 2.65 13.52 -11.63
C ILE A 148 2.38 13.53 -10.13
N PHE A 149 3.27 12.95 -9.33
CA PHE A 149 3.06 12.80 -7.89
C PHE A 149 3.47 14.04 -7.08
N LEU A 150 4.51 14.77 -7.52
CA LEU A 150 5.09 15.89 -6.80
C LEU A 150 4.07 16.96 -6.38
N PRO A 151 3.09 17.39 -7.22
CA PRO A 151 2.10 18.37 -6.81
C PRO A 151 1.24 17.91 -5.62
N TYR A 152 0.93 16.62 -5.54
CA TYR A 152 0.16 16.05 -4.42
C TYR A 152 1.01 15.98 -3.16
N TYR A 153 2.28 15.59 -3.28
CA TYR A 153 3.21 15.57 -2.17
C TYR A 153 3.42 16.98 -1.59
N GLU A 154 3.71 17.98 -2.43
CA GLU A 154 3.90 19.37 -2.02
C GLU A 154 2.66 19.93 -1.31
N LYS A 155 1.46 19.57 -1.76
CA LYS A 155 0.20 19.96 -1.11
C LYS A 155 0.05 19.38 0.30
N ILE A 156 0.65 18.23 0.58
CA ILE A 156 0.44 17.47 1.81
C ILE A 156 1.58 17.64 2.81
N ARG A 157 2.82 17.82 2.34
CA ARG A 157 4.03 17.88 3.18
C ARG A 157 3.92 18.88 4.34
N ASP A 158 3.31 20.04 4.08
CA ASP A 158 3.22 21.12 5.06
C ASP A 158 1.87 21.14 5.81
N CYS A 159 1.01 20.14 5.60
CA CYS A 159 -0.27 20.04 6.29
C CYS A 159 -0.05 19.64 7.77
N LYS A 160 -0.60 20.43 8.70
CA LYS A 160 -0.62 20.06 10.12
C LYS A 160 -1.61 18.90 10.34
N HIS A 161 -1.13 17.76 10.82
CA HIS A 161 -2.02 16.66 11.22
C HIS A 161 -2.36 16.74 12.71
N ALA A 162 -3.54 16.23 13.07
CA ALA A 162 -4.05 16.26 14.44
C ALA A 162 -3.16 15.51 15.45
N THR A 163 -2.31 14.60 14.97
CA THR A 163 -1.40 13.77 15.78
C THR A 163 0.06 14.25 15.73
N GLY A 164 0.34 15.39 15.10
CA GLY A 164 1.70 15.92 14.89
C GLY A 164 1.97 16.30 13.43
N THR A 165 3.03 17.06 13.18
CA THR A 165 3.48 17.33 11.81
C THR A 165 4.49 16.25 11.45
N PHE A 166 4.19 15.43 10.44
CA PHE A 166 5.12 14.42 9.96
C PHE A 166 6.06 15.11 8.97
N ALA A 167 7.24 15.53 9.45
CA ALA A 167 8.25 16.12 8.58
C ALA A 167 8.83 15.01 7.70
N ASP A 168 8.88 15.24 6.39
CA ASP A 168 9.64 14.37 5.51
C ASP A 168 11.13 14.47 5.90
N PRO A 169 11.78 13.36 6.29
CA PRO A 169 13.22 13.37 6.57
C PRO A 169 14.03 13.74 5.32
N GLY A 170 13.48 13.60 4.11
CA GLY A 170 14.17 13.84 2.85
C GLY A 170 14.99 12.62 2.43
N GLN A 171 15.12 12.45 1.10
CA GLN A 171 15.78 11.28 0.51
C GLN A 171 17.26 11.16 0.90
N ASP A 172 17.95 12.26 1.16
CA ASP A 172 19.36 12.25 1.58
C ASP A 172 19.57 11.57 2.94
N ASN A 173 18.51 11.47 3.75
CA ASN A 173 18.53 10.82 5.06
C ASN A 173 18.01 9.37 5.02
N ASP A 174 17.61 8.87 3.85
CA ASP A 174 17.20 7.48 3.63
C ASP A 174 18.43 6.60 3.39
N ILE A 175 19.13 6.29 4.49
CA ILE A 175 20.39 5.55 4.48
C ILE A 175 20.14 4.09 4.88
N LEU A 176 20.41 3.18 3.95
CA LEU A 176 20.41 1.74 4.23
C LEU A 176 21.78 1.30 4.75
N TYR A 177 21.83 0.92 6.03
CA TYR A 177 23.02 0.36 6.66
C TYR A 177 23.07 -1.16 6.48
N LEU A 178 24.20 -1.68 6.02
CA LEU A 178 24.45 -3.11 5.95
C LEU A 178 24.85 -3.65 7.32
N ALA A 179 24.26 -4.77 7.70
CA ALA A 179 24.67 -5.50 8.89
C ALA A 179 25.98 -6.24 8.61
N CYS A 180 27.12 -5.63 8.96
CA CYS A 180 28.40 -6.31 9.00
C CYS A 180 28.64 -6.93 10.39
N ASP A 181 29.07 -8.19 10.45
CA ASP A 181 29.44 -8.88 11.70
C ASP A 181 30.51 -8.15 12.53
N ASN A 182 31.22 -7.19 11.93
CA ASN A 182 32.34 -6.46 12.51
C ASN A 182 32.01 -5.06 13.05
N ARG A 183 30.81 -4.78 13.60
CA ARG A 183 30.45 -3.47 14.23
C ARG A 183 30.81 -2.19 13.43
N GLN A 184 31.12 -2.32 12.15
CA GLN A 184 31.39 -1.22 11.23
C GLN A 184 30.14 -1.06 10.38
N GLU A 185 29.56 0.14 10.44
CA GLU A 185 28.39 0.49 9.64
C GLU A 185 28.86 0.74 8.20
N GLU A 186 28.57 -0.19 7.30
CA GLU A 186 28.80 -0.01 5.87
C GLU A 186 27.51 0.50 5.23
N VAL A 187 27.59 1.62 4.51
CA VAL A 187 26.43 2.23 3.85
C VAL A 187 26.24 1.59 2.48
N ALA A 188 25.04 1.09 2.20
CA ALA A 188 24.70 0.62 0.87
C ALA A 188 24.62 1.80 -0.11
N GLU A 189 25.49 1.82 -1.13
CA GLU A 189 25.47 2.87 -2.14
C GLU A 189 24.17 2.86 -2.95
N HIS A 190 23.73 4.05 -3.36
CA HIS A 190 22.62 4.20 -4.30
C HIS A 190 23.12 3.85 -5.71
N PRO A 191 22.56 2.83 -6.40
CA PRO A 191 22.80 2.71 -7.83
C PRO A 191 22.22 3.96 -8.51
N ARG A 192 23.09 4.72 -9.18
CA ARG A 192 22.73 5.92 -9.95
C ARG A 192 21.94 5.58 -11.20
#